data_AF-A0AA35NMU2-F1
#
_entry.id   AF-A0AA35NMU2-F1
#
_cell.length_a   1.000
_cell.length_b   1.000
_cell.length_c   1.000
_cell.angle_alpha   90.00
_cell.angle_beta   90.00
_cell.angle_gamma   90.00
#
_symmetry.space_group_name_H-M   'P 1'
#
loop_
_entity.id
_entity.type
_entity.pdbx_description
1 polymer ?
#
loop_
_entity_poly.entity_id
_entity_poly.type
_entity_poly.pdbx_seq_one_letter_code
_entity_poly.pdbx_strand_id
1 'polypeptide(L)'
;MAYRNRSKSVLSKQSKKSDDKAHYKSHSKKKSKSKSKSKKKLRIYWRYISIIWVLWLGLVYYYESMVVKRAMKKCQWSSWENWPEGAESHKVGLFADPQIMDDYSYPGRPLIVNYFTRVLLDHYHKRNWKYVQYYLDPDSNFFLGDLFDGGREWDDEYWIKEYTRFNNIFPKKPLRRTVMSLPGNHDIGFGDTVVESSLQRFSSYFGETSTSLEVGNHTFVLLDTISLSDKKNPSVSRIPMEFLDNFSMGSHPQPKILLTHVPLYRNAEQQTCGELRESKKPFPIQSGEQYQTVIDSEISQQILTAVQPELLFSGDDHDYCRISHSYPFHGETKIAEEITVKSCAMNMGINRPAIQLLSLYNPSDLKTVNAGEEYESKTYQTELCYMPDPYKAIRMYLYGLLWSLFFVLYMNFLPKSFNSHVATRMDRLLSHSGSVNAALPLPASVSKSKSKKSSAHSKYSVNETRSTKQFLVNVGILLASVMPIFIYFYSIV
;
A
#
# COMPACT_ATOMS: atom_id res chain seq x y z
N MET A 1 -33.72 33.98 -76.83
CA MET A 1 -33.28 34.08 -75.42
C MET A 1 -31.86 34.62 -75.42
N ALA A 2 -31.66 35.76 -74.76
CA ALA A 2 -30.53 36.70 -74.88
C ALA A 2 -29.16 36.04 -74.62
N TYR A 3 -28.09 36.13 -75.40
CA TYR A 3 -27.40 37.16 -76.22
C TYR A 3 -26.52 38.19 -75.47
N ARG A 4 -25.19 37.97 -75.61
CA ARG A 4 -24.08 38.88 -75.95
C ARG A 4 -23.58 40.03 -75.04
N ASN A 5 -22.26 39.96 -74.85
CA ASN A 5 -21.24 41.02 -74.80
C ASN A 5 -21.52 42.32 -75.58
N ARG A 6 -21.17 43.46 -74.98
CA ARG A 6 -20.33 44.60 -75.46
C ARG A 6 -20.52 45.77 -74.47
N SER A 7 -19.57 46.64 -74.16
CA SER A 7 -18.86 47.54 -75.08
C SER A 7 -17.71 48.30 -74.37
N LYS A 8 -16.80 48.82 -75.21
CA LYS A 8 -15.64 49.69 -74.95
C LYS A 8 -16.02 51.16 -74.67
N SER A 9 -15.15 51.87 -73.94
CA SER A 9 -14.65 53.24 -74.20
C SER A 9 -13.36 53.39 -73.35
N VAL A 10 -12.17 53.82 -73.77
CA VAL A 10 -11.61 54.75 -74.77
C VAL A 10 -11.80 56.24 -74.42
N LEU A 11 -10.65 56.93 -74.33
CA LEU A 11 -10.32 58.37 -74.26
C LEU A 11 -9.83 58.83 -72.87
N SER A 12 -8.55 59.15 -72.64
CA SER A 12 -7.61 60.13 -73.26
C SER A 12 -7.36 61.28 -72.28
N LYS A 13 -6.11 61.57 -71.93
CA LYS A 13 -5.37 62.74 -72.44
C LYS A 13 -4.05 62.94 -71.70
N GLN A 14 -3.05 63.27 -72.51
CA GLN A 14 -1.73 63.76 -72.16
C GLN A 14 -1.78 65.13 -71.44
N SER A 15 -0.77 65.38 -70.63
CA SER A 15 -0.06 66.68 -70.49
C SER A 15 1.23 66.38 -69.72
N LYS A 16 2.46 66.44 -70.27
CA LYS A 16 3.34 67.63 -70.50
C LYS A 16 3.22 68.64 -69.34
N LYS A 17 4.26 69.24 -68.76
CA LYS A 17 5.65 69.59 -69.13
C LYS A 17 6.27 70.12 -67.80
N SER A 18 7.53 69.83 -67.51
CA SER A 18 8.70 70.72 -67.61
C SER A 18 9.18 71.19 -66.23
N ASP A 19 10.48 70.97 -65.99
CA ASP A 19 11.46 71.87 -65.37
C ASP A 19 11.03 72.67 -64.13
N ASP A 20 11.72 72.51 -63.00
CA ASP A 20 13.00 73.19 -62.79
C ASP A 20 13.65 72.84 -61.44
N LYS A 21 14.92 73.26 -61.39
CA LYS A 21 16.01 73.13 -60.42
C LYS A 21 15.73 73.17 -58.89
N ALA A 22 16.56 72.36 -58.23
CA ALA A 22 17.41 72.62 -57.06
C ALA A 22 16.76 73.03 -55.72
N HIS A 23 17.05 72.24 -54.67
CA HIS A 23 17.72 72.80 -53.48
C HIS A 23 18.35 71.72 -52.59
N TYR A 24 19.62 71.99 -52.25
CA TYR A 24 20.49 71.34 -51.28
C TYR A 24 19.85 71.26 -49.88
N LYS A 25 19.97 70.12 -49.16
CA LYS A 25 20.50 70.06 -47.76
C LYS A 25 20.50 68.66 -47.11
N SER A 26 21.71 68.34 -46.62
CA SER A 26 22.13 67.48 -45.50
C SER A 26 21.63 66.03 -45.39
N HIS A 27 22.52 65.10 -45.76
CA HIS A 27 22.55 63.75 -45.19
C HIS A 27 23.04 63.79 -43.73
N SER A 28 22.15 63.47 -42.78
CA SER A 28 22.57 62.91 -41.48
C SER A 28 22.37 61.39 -41.51
N LYS A 29 23.48 60.65 -41.38
CA LYS A 29 23.49 59.18 -41.30
C LYS A 29 22.89 58.72 -39.97
N LYS A 30 21.62 58.31 -39.94
CA LYS A 30 21.10 57.43 -38.88
C LYS A 30 21.52 55.99 -39.16
N LYS A 31 22.61 55.54 -38.52
CA LYS A 31 22.91 54.10 -38.36
C LYS A 31 21.82 53.49 -37.46
N SER A 32 20.90 52.73 -38.04
CA SER A 32 20.00 51.86 -37.27
C SER A 32 20.83 50.72 -36.65
N LYS A 33 21.03 50.76 -35.34
CA LYS A 33 21.52 49.60 -34.57
C LYS A 33 20.37 48.60 -34.46
N SER A 34 20.32 47.65 -35.38
CA SER A 34 19.59 46.39 -35.22
C SER A 34 20.13 45.66 -33.98
N LYS A 35 19.41 45.74 -32.86
CA LYS A 35 19.64 44.89 -31.68
C LYS A 35 19.02 43.52 -31.97
N SER A 36 19.82 42.60 -32.52
CA SER A 36 19.52 41.17 -32.49
C SER A 36 19.40 40.71 -31.03
N LYS A 37 18.17 40.50 -30.55
CA LYS A 37 17.90 39.81 -29.28
C LYS A 37 18.24 38.33 -29.49
N SER A 38 19.48 37.94 -29.22
CA SER A 38 19.87 36.53 -29.08
C SER A 38 18.96 35.87 -28.03
N LYS A 39 18.08 34.96 -28.47
CA LYS A 39 17.30 34.09 -27.56
C LYS A 39 18.32 33.23 -26.79
N LYS A 40 18.56 33.55 -25.52
CA LYS A 40 19.44 32.74 -24.65
C LYS A 40 18.91 31.30 -24.63
N LYS A 41 19.68 30.37 -25.20
CA LYS A 41 19.35 28.94 -25.24
C LYS A 41 19.31 28.41 -23.80
N LEU A 42 18.19 27.81 -23.40
CA LEU A 42 18.08 27.17 -22.09
C LEU A 42 19.00 25.94 -22.04
N ARG A 43 19.77 25.80 -20.95
CA ARG A 43 20.73 24.70 -20.74
C ARG A 43 20.18 23.69 -19.75
N ILE A 44 19.92 22.48 -20.22
CA ILE A 44 19.48 21.37 -19.38
C ILE A 44 20.69 20.73 -18.71
N TYR A 45 20.60 20.51 -17.40
CA TYR A 45 21.69 19.99 -16.58
C TYR A 45 21.60 18.46 -16.42
N TRP A 46 21.70 17.74 -17.54
CA TRP A 46 21.48 16.29 -17.62
C TRP A 46 22.27 15.47 -16.60
N ARG A 47 23.54 15.79 -16.33
CA ARG A 47 24.36 15.06 -15.35
C ARG A 47 23.74 15.05 -13.95
N TYR A 48 23.26 16.21 -13.50
CA TYR A 48 22.62 16.34 -12.19
C TYR A 48 21.26 15.68 -12.17
N ILE A 49 20.47 15.83 -13.25
CA ILE A 49 19.19 15.15 -13.41
C ILE A 49 19.39 13.62 -13.33
N SER A 50 20.36 13.06 -14.04
CA SER A 50 20.68 11.63 -13.99
C SER A 50 21.12 11.17 -12.59
N ILE A 51 21.92 11.95 -11.88
CA ILE A 51 22.34 11.59 -10.50
C ILE A 51 21.15 11.60 -9.55
N ILE A 52 20.33 12.66 -9.59
CA ILE A 52 19.13 12.74 -8.75
C ILE A 52 18.15 11.59 -9.12
N TRP A 53 18.02 11.27 -10.40
CA TRP A 53 17.22 10.15 -10.87
C TRP A 53 17.71 8.81 -10.31
N VAL A 54 19.03 8.54 -10.31
CA VAL A 54 19.59 7.32 -9.70
C VAL A 54 19.32 7.28 -8.18
N LEU A 55 19.42 8.41 -7.49
CA LEU A 55 19.08 8.50 -6.07
C LEU A 55 17.59 8.20 -5.83
N TRP A 56 16.69 8.70 -6.68
CA TRP A 56 15.27 8.36 -6.63
C TRP A 56 15.02 6.89 -6.89
N LEU A 57 15.65 6.30 -7.91
CA LEU A 57 15.53 4.88 -8.20
C LEU A 57 15.96 4.05 -6.99
N GLY A 58 17.11 4.38 -6.39
CA GLY A 58 17.59 3.72 -5.18
C GLY A 58 16.65 3.90 -3.99
N LEU A 59 16.10 5.10 -3.79
CA LEU A 59 15.16 5.40 -2.70
C LEU A 59 13.86 4.61 -2.84
N VAL A 60 13.24 4.63 -4.03
CA VAL A 60 12.00 3.90 -4.31
C VAL A 60 12.24 2.41 -4.23
N TYR A 61 13.29 1.88 -4.87
CA TYR A 61 13.64 0.46 -4.77
C TYR A 61 13.87 0.00 -3.32
N TYR A 62 14.53 0.85 -2.51
CA TYR A 62 14.77 0.52 -1.11
C TYR A 62 13.46 0.37 -0.33
N TYR A 63 12.52 1.32 -0.46
CA TYR A 63 11.27 1.28 0.30
C TYR A 63 10.21 0.34 -0.30
N GLU A 64 10.09 0.27 -1.62
CA GLU A 64 9.12 -0.59 -2.31
C GLU A 64 9.57 -2.05 -2.39
N SER A 65 10.82 -2.39 -2.09
CA SER A 65 11.30 -3.78 -2.17
C SER A 65 12.12 -4.23 -0.97
N MET A 66 13.22 -3.53 -0.65
CA MET A 66 14.13 -4.00 0.41
C MET A 66 13.50 -3.95 1.79
N VAL A 67 12.76 -2.88 2.11
CA VAL A 67 12.09 -2.75 3.42
C VAL A 67 11.01 -3.81 3.58
N VAL A 68 10.19 -4.05 2.56
CA VAL A 68 9.12 -5.05 2.59
C VAL A 68 9.68 -6.46 2.71
N LYS A 69 10.72 -6.78 1.93
CA LYS A 69 11.47 -8.03 2.05
C LYS A 69 11.98 -8.27 3.47
N ARG A 70 12.57 -7.25 4.10
CA ARG A 70 13.10 -7.35 5.47
C ARG A 70 12.00 -7.57 6.50
N ALA A 71 10.84 -6.92 6.34
CA ALA A 71 9.69 -7.14 7.20
C ALA A 71 9.24 -8.61 7.14
N MET A 72 9.04 -9.17 5.95
CA MET A 72 8.64 -10.59 5.80
C MET A 72 9.72 -11.56 6.28
N LYS A 73 11.00 -11.22 6.08
CA LYS A 73 12.10 -12.05 6.59
C LYS A 73 12.18 -12.11 8.11
N LYS A 74 11.70 -11.08 8.81
CA LYS A 74 11.66 -11.07 10.28
C LYS A 74 10.63 -12.05 10.83
N CYS A 75 9.57 -12.33 10.07
CA CYS A 75 8.48 -13.21 10.47
C CYS A 75 8.62 -14.64 9.93
N GLN A 76 9.80 -15.01 9.42
CA GLN A 76 10.01 -16.34 8.84
C GLN A 76 9.70 -17.40 9.88
N TRP A 77 8.97 -18.42 9.48
CA TRP A 77 8.53 -19.53 10.33
C TRP A 77 9.66 -20.10 11.19
N SER A 78 10.83 -20.32 10.59
CA SER A 78 12.02 -20.85 11.28
C SER A 78 12.60 -19.95 12.37
N SER A 79 12.16 -18.70 12.53
CA SER A 79 12.66 -17.80 13.58
C SER A 79 11.87 -17.88 14.88
N TRP A 80 10.70 -18.50 14.87
CA TRP A 80 9.80 -18.54 16.03
C TRP A 80 9.09 -19.89 16.21
N GLU A 81 8.96 -20.70 15.15
CA GLU A 81 8.49 -22.07 15.29
C GLU A 81 9.46 -22.88 16.16
N ASN A 82 8.90 -23.59 17.13
CA ASN A 82 9.61 -24.49 18.01
C ASN A 82 8.92 -25.85 18.00
N TRP A 83 9.05 -26.55 16.88
CA TRP A 83 8.57 -27.92 16.70
C TRP A 83 9.73 -28.92 16.76
N PRO A 84 9.47 -30.21 17.06
CA PRO A 84 10.50 -31.25 17.00
C PRO A 84 11.24 -31.31 15.67
N GLU A 85 12.47 -31.81 15.69
CA GLU A 85 13.27 -31.94 14.46
C GLU A 85 12.58 -32.87 13.45
N GLY A 86 12.47 -32.41 12.20
CA GLY A 86 11.74 -33.11 11.13
C GLY A 86 10.22 -32.90 11.12
N ALA A 87 9.67 -32.09 12.03
CA ALA A 87 8.26 -31.72 12.00
C ALA A 87 7.93 -30.85 10.78
N GLU A 88 6.94 -31.29 9.98
CA GLU A 88 6.36 -30.48 8.91
C GLU A 88 5.10 -29.78 9.43
N SER A 89 5.22 -28.50 9.77
CA SER A 89 4.10 -27.68 10.19
C SER A 89 3.28 -27.18 9.00
N HIS A 90 1.96 -27.10 9.17
CA HIS A 90 1.06 -26.43 8.23
C HIS A 90 0.98 -24.94 8.59
N LYS A 91 1.23 -24.06 7.62
CA LYS A 91 1.41 -22.63 7.82
C LYS A 91 0.18 -21.85 7.37
N VAL A 92 -0.33 -21.01 8.25
CA VAL A 92 -1.56 -20.24 8.04
C VAL A 92 -1.29 -18.75 8.21
N GLY A 93 -1.74 -17.94 7.25
CA GLY A 93 -1.77 -16.49 7.35
C GLY A 93 -3.19 -15.97 7.56
N LEU A 94 -3.41 -15.17 8.60
CA LEU A 94 -4.70 -14.54 8.89
C LEU A 94 -4.64 -13.04 8.63
N PHE A 95 -5.62 -12.53 7.88
CA PHE A 95 -5.71 -11.15 7.42
C PHE A 95 -7.03 -10.54 7.90
N ALA A 96 -6.97 -9.62 8.84
CA ALA A 96 -8.14 -8.89 9.30
C ALA A 96 -8.24 -7.51 8.63
N ASP A 97 -9.48 -7.07 8.42
CA ASP A 97 -9.88 -5.72 8.03
C ASP A 97 -8.99 -5.12 6.92
N PRO A 98 -8.86 -5.77 5.75
CA PRO A 98 -8.17 -5.15 4.62
C PRO A 98 -8.90 -3.89 4.12
N GLN A 99 -10.24 -3.81 4.29
CA GLN A 99 -11.11 -2.66 4.04
C GLN A 99 -10.62 -1.77 2.90
N ILE A 100 -10.68 -2.30 1.68
CA ILE A 100 -10.20 -1.54 0.52
C ILE A 100 -11.02 -0.25 0.38
N MET A 101 -10.32 0.89 0.37
CA MET A 101 -10.97 2.20 0.35
C MET A 101 -11.71 2.43 -0.97
N ASP A 102 -12.85 3.09 -0.88
CA ASP A 102 -13.76 3.39 -1.98
C ASP A 102 -14.30 4.84 -1.87
N ASP A 103 -15.33 5.17 -2.65
CA ASP A 103 -15.90 6.52 -2.67
C ASP A 103 -16.76 6.86 -1.43
N TYR A 104 -17.18 5.85 -0.66
CA TYR A 104 -17.96 5.97 0.58
C TYR A 104 -17.08 6.12 1.82
N SER A 105 -15.80 5.72 1.76
CA SER A 105 -14.86 5.81 2.88
C SER A 105 -14.70 7.22 3.49
N TYR A 106 -14.66 8.26 2.64
CA TYR A 106 -14.43 9.64 3.07
C TYR A 106 -15.33 10.62 2.30
N PRO A 107 -16.63 10.69 2.66
CA PRO A 107 -17.58 11.55 1.97
C PRO A 107 -17.18 13.03 2.14
N GLY A 108 -17.26 13.80 1.05
CA GLY A 108 -16.90 15.22 1.03
C GLY A 108 -15.42 15.53 0.81
N ARG A 109 -14.54 14.52 0.74
CA ARG A 109 -13.13 14.73 0.36
C ARG A 109 -12.99 14.96 -1.15
N PRO A 110 -12.07 15.84 -1.63
CA PRO A 110 -11.94 16.09 -3.06
C PRO A 110 -11.59 14.81 -3.83
N LEU A 111 -12.32 14.56 -4.94
CA LEU A 111 -12.21 13.34 -5.74
C LEU A 111 -10.77 12.99 -6.14
N ILE A 112 -9.97 14.00 -6.52
CA ILE A 112 -8.58 13.79 -6.89
C ILE A 112 -7.73 13.24 -5.73
N VAL A 113 -8.03 13.68 -4.51
CA VAL A 113 -7.33 13.24 -3.31
C VAL A 113 -7.75 11.82 -2.94
N ASN A 114 -9.05 11.49 -3.06
CA ASN A 114 -9.54 10.11 -2.90
C ASN A 114 -8.90 9.18 -3.92
N TYR A 115 -8.85 9.56 -5.20
CA TYR A 115 -8.20 8.77 -6.24
C TYR A 115 -6.74 8.43 -5.89
N PHE A 116 -5.92 9.44 -5.54
CA PHE A 116 -4.51 9.17 -5.20
C PHE A 116 -4.34 8.41 -3.89
N THR A 117 -5.22 8.61 -2.92
CA THR A 117 -5.22 7.82 -1.68
C THR A 117 -5.53 6.36 -2.00
N ARG A 118 -6.51 6.09 -2.86
CA ARG A 118 -6.88 4.75 -3.31
C ARG A 118 -5.71 4.04 -3.98
N VAL A 119 -5.03 4.72 -4.90
CA VAL A 119 -3.84 4.18 -5.57
C VAL A 119 -2.73 3.81 -4.58
N LEU A 120 -2.51 4.62 -3.54
CA LEU A 120 -1.52 4.34 -2.50
C LEU A 120 -1.91 3.11 -1.65
N LEU A 121 -3.18 3.03 -1.25
CA LEU A 121 -3.70 1.92 -0.43
C LEU A 121 -3.65 0.60 -1.21
N ASP A 122 -4.13 0.59 -2.45
CA ASP A 122 -4.11 -0.60 -3.31
C ASP A 122 -2.70 -1.11 -3.54
N HIS A 123 -1.77 -0.18 -3.79
CA HIS A 123 -0.36 -0.53 -3.96
C HIS A 123 0.22 -1.12 -2.68
N TYR A 124 -0.09 -0.54 -1.52
CA TYR A 124 0.36 -1.07 -0.22
C TYR A 124 -0.14 -2.50 0.00
N HIS A 125 -1.43 -2.76 -0.20
CA HIS A 125 -2.02 -4.10 -0.05
C HIS A 125 -1.41 -5.08 -1.05
N LYS A 126 -1.43 -4.76 -2.34
CA LYS A 126 -0.95 -5.64 -3.41
C LYS A 126 0.52 -6.01 -3.24
N ARG A 127 1.36 -5.04 -2.92
CA ARG A 127 2.80 -5.25 -2.67
C ARG A 127 3.00 -6.14 -1.45
N ASN A 128 2.34 -5.85 -0.33
CA ASN A 128 2.54 -6.63 0.88
C ASN A 128 2.00 -8.05 0.71
N TRP A 129 0.82 -8.23 0.12
CA TRP A 129 0.27 -9.55 -0.24
C TRP A 129 1.26 -10.36 -1.09
N LYS A 130 1.77 -9.78 -2.18
CA LYS A 130 2.78 -10.42 -3.03
C LYS A 130 4.01 -10.89 -2.23
N TYR A 131 4.49 -10.08 -1.30
CA TYR A 131 5.67 -10.42 -0.50
C TYR A 131 5.38 -11.47 0.58
N VAL A 132 4.19 -11.44 1.20
CA VAL A 132 3.74 -12.51 2.10
C VAL A 132 3.68 -13.83 1.34
N GLN A 133 2.99 -13.86 0.19
CA GLN A 133 2.85 -15.08 -0.62
C GLN A 133 4.18 -15.60 -1.20
N TYR A 134 5.19 -14.73 -1.35
CA TYR A 134 6.50 -15.11 -1.88
C TYR A 134 7.50 -15.52 -0.80
N TYR A 135 7.61 -14.76 0.28
CA TYR A 135 8.62 -14.99 1.32
C TYR A 135 8.11 -15.85 2.46
N LEU A 136 6.87 -15.68 2.89
CA LEU A 136 6.28 -16.50 3.94
C LEU A 136 5.63 -17.74 3.33
N ASP A 137 5.05 -17.63 2.14
CA ASP A 137 4.43 -18.74 1.40
C ASP A 137 3.51 -19.64 2.27
N PRO A 138 2.50 -19.04 2.94
CA PRO A 138 1.57 -19.82 3.76
C PRO A 138 0.80 -20.84 2.92
N ASP A 139 0.55 -22.01 3.50
CA ASP A 139 -0.23 -23.10 2.90
C ASP A 139 -1.71 -22.72 2.78
N SER A 140 -2.24 -22.02 3.80
CA SER A 140 -3.60 -21.50 3.85
C SER A 140 -3.63 -20.01 4.23
N ASN A 141 -4.57 -19.26 3.66
CA ASN A 141 -4.83 -17.87 4.00
C ASN A 141 -6.31 -17.71 4.37
N PHE A 142 -6.61 -17.03 5.46
CA PHE A 142 -7.98 -16.68 5.87
C PHE A 142 -8.12 -15.16 6.02
N PHE A 143 -9.16 -14.61 5.43
CA PHE A 143 -9.58 -13.23 5.66
C PHE A 143 -10.69 -13.23 6.70
N LEU A 144 -10.59 -12.33 7.68
CA LEU A 144 -11.47 -12.28 8.85
C LEU A 144 -12.52 -11.18 8.73
N GLY A 145 -13.16 -11.05 7.55
CA GLY A 145 -14.16 -10.04 7.29
C GLY A 145 -13.62 -8.66 6.94
N ASP A 146 -14.56 -7.75 6.69
CA ASP A 146 -14.35 -6.37 6.31
C ASP A 146 -13.42 -6.25 5.10
N LEU A 147 -13.84 -6.93 4.03
CA LEU A 147 -13.11 -6.93 2.76
C LEU A 147 -13.17 -5.55 2.09
N PHE A 148 -14.34 -4.91 2.21
CA PHE A 148 -14.65 -3.60 1.68
C PHE A 148 -14.96 -2.62 2.82
N ASP A 149 -14.81 -1.32 2.56
CA ASP A 149 -15.25 -0.29 3.50
C ASP A 149 -16.75 0.07 3.26
N GLY A 150 -17.19 0.14 2.01
CA GLY A 150 -18.58 0.41 1.63
C GLY A 150 -19.40 -0.81 1.17
N GLY A 151 -18.95 -2.05 1.40
CA GLY A 151 -19.49 -3.27 0.76
C GLY A 151 -21.01 -3.44 0.81
N ARG A 152 -21.62 -3.09 1.95
CA ARG A 152 -23.07 -3.15 2.16
C ARG A 152 -23.88 -2.02 1.52
N GLU A 153 -23.24 -0.90 1.19
CA GLU A 153 -23.86 0.35 0.73
C GLU A 153 -24.09 0.39 -0.79
N TRP A 154 -23.54 -0.59 -1.51
CA TRP A 154 -23.47 -0.55 -2.97
C TRP A 154 -24.59 -1.33 -3.67
N ASP A 155 -24.93 -0.84 -4.87
CA ASP A 155 -25.60 -1.63 -5.88
C ASP A 155 -24.68 -2.73 -6.45
N ASP A 156 -25.28 -3.68 -7.16
CA ASP A 156 -24.56 -4.84 -7.71
C ASP A 156 -23.49 -4.44 -8.73
N GLU A 157 -23.72 -3.39 -9.53
CA GLU A 157 -22.78 -2.99 -10.58
C GLU A 157 -21.49 -2.43 -9.96
N TYR A 158 -21.62 -1.55 -8.97
CA TYR A 158 -20.48 -1.02 -8.24
C TYR A 158 -19.77 -2.12 -7.44
N TRP A 159 -20.55 -2.97 -6.75
CA TRP A 159 -20.00 -4.07 -5.97
C TRP A 159 -19.18 -5.05 -6.81
N ILE A 160 -19.63 -5.42 -8.02
CA ILE A 160 -18.88 -6.33 -8.91
C ILE A 160 -17.54 -5.71 -9.35
N LYS A 161 -17.48 -4.40 -9.57
CA LYS A 161 -16.23 -3.69 -9.89
C LYS A 161 -15.26 -3.77 -8.71
N GLU A 162 -15.74 -3.54 -7.50
CA GLU A 162 -14.93 -3.61 -6.29
C GLU A 162 -14.52 -5.04 -5.93
N TYR A 163 -15.37 -6.04 -6.13
CA TYR A 163 -15.02 -7.46 -6.04
C TYR A 163 -13.89 -7.83 -7.02
N THR A 164 -13.97 -7.36 -8.26
CA THR A 164 -12.92 -7.58 -9.26
C THR A 164 -11.61 -6.90 -8.83
N ARG A 165 -11.69 -5.66 -8.32
CA ARG A 165 -10.54 -4.93 -7.77
C ARG A 165 -9.92 -5.66 -6.58
N PHE A 166 -10.73 -6.13 -5.63
CA PHE A 166 -10.27 -6.88 -4.46
C PHE A 166 -9.47 -8.13 -4.87
N ASN A 167 -10.00 -8.94 -5.80
CA ASN A 167 -9.30 -10.12 -6.31
C ASN A 167 -8.03 -9.78 -7.12
N ASN A 168 -7.94 -8.59 -7.71
CA ASN A 168 -6.72 -8.09 -8.35
C ASN A 168 -5.65 -7.61 -7.34
N ILE A 169 -6.08 -7.14 -6.17
CA ILE A 169 -5.19 -6.74 -5.06
C ILE A 169 -4.69 -7.99 -4.32
N PHE A 170 -5.57 -8.96 -4.07
CA PHE A 170 -5.29 -10.20 -3.34
C PHE A 170 -5.48 -11.45 -4.23
N PRO A 171 -4.71 -11.60 -5.33
CA PRO A 171 -4.84 -12.75 -6.20
C PRO A 171 -4.51 -14.05 -5.45
N LYS A 172 -5.35 -15.07 -5.62
CA LYS A 172 -5.14 -16.40 -5.03
C LYS A 172 -3.92 -17.07 -5.67
N LYS A 173 -3.02 -17.60 -4.84
CA LYS A 173 -1.84 -18.34 -5.31
C LYS A 173 -2.24 -19.78 -5.65
N PRO A 174 -1.86 -20.32 -6.83
CA PRO A 174 -2.14 -21.72 -7.17
C PRO A 174 -1.59 -22.68 -6.12
N LEU A 175 -2.32 -23.77 -5.85
CA LEU A 175 -1.97 -24.81 -4.87
C LEU A 175 -1.93 -24.34 -3.40
N ARG A 176 -2.29 -23.08 -3.12
CA ARG A 176 -2.51 -22.58 -1.77
C ARG A 176 -4.01 -22.39 -1.55
N ARG A 177 -4.49 -22.61 -0.31
CA ARG A 177 -5.88 -22.33 0.04
C ARG A 177 -6.02 -20.86 0.42
N THR A 178 -7.04 -20.19 -0.10
CA THR A 178 -7.38 -18.80 0.29
C THR A 178 -8.88 -18.70 0.49
N VAL A 179 -9.29 -18.45 1.74
CA VAL A 179 -10.67 -18.37 2.19
C VAL A 179 -10.99 -16.92 2.53
N MET A 180 -12.06 -16.41 1.93
CA MET A 180 -12.51 -15.02 2.03
C MET A 180 -14.01 -14.93 2.33
N SER A 181 -14.62 -16.05 2.78
CA SER A 181 -16.07 -16.17 2.95
C SER A 181 -16.58 -15.70 4.31
N LEU A 182 -15.71 -15.34 5.25
CA LEU A 182 -16.13 -14.74 6.51
C LEU A 182 -16.44 -13.25 6.26
N PRO A 183 -17.70 -12.80 6.41
CA PRO A 183 -18.05 -11.41 6.20
C PRO A 183 -17.72 -10.56 7.44
N GLY A 184 -17.46 -9.27 7.22
CA GLY A 184 -17.51 -8.28 8.29
C GLY A 184 -18.73 -7.37 8.22
N ASN A 185 -18.87 -6.47 9.20
CA ASN A 185 -20.04 -5.60 9.25
C ASN A 185 -20.02 -4.56 8.12
N HIS A 186 -18.85 -4.20 7.60
CA HIS A 186 -18.77 -3.35 6.42
C HIS A 186 -19.23 -4.04 5.13
N ASP A 187 -19.15 -5.38 5.09
CA ASP A 187 -19.56 -6.17 3.94
C ASP A 187 -21.08 -6.41 3.88
N ILE A 188 -21.72 -6.65 5.03
CA ILE A 188 -23.13 -7.11 5.08
C ILE A 188 -24.05 -6.35 6.06
N GLY A 189 -23.56 -5.41 6.85
CA GLY A 189 -24.32 -4.78 7.96
C GLY A 189 -24.17 -5.53 9.28
N PHE A 190 -25.01 -5.27 10.28
CA PHE A 190 -24.89 -5.91 11.59
C PHE A 190 -26.23 -6.26 12.27
N GLY A 191 -26.32 -7.47 12.84
CA GLY A 191 -27.45 -7.96 13.63
C GLY A 191 -28.80 -7.70 12.95
N ASP A 192 -29.73 -7.09 13.68
CA ASP A 192 -31.07 -6.67 13.21
C ASP A 192 -31.08 -5.77 11.95
N THR A 193 -29.93 -5.28 11.51
CA THR A 193 -29.75 -4.35 10.39
C THR A 193 -28.83 -4.91 9.30
N VAL A 194 -28.63 -6.23 9.27
CA VAL A 194 -28.00 -6.91 8.13
C VAL A 194 -28.78 -6.60 6.86
N VAL A 195 -28.05 -6.26 5.80
CA VAL A 195 -28.60 -5.97 4.48
C VAL A 195 -28.68 -7.27 3.70
N GLU A 196 -29.87 -7.86 3.61
CA GLU A 196 -30.09 -9.21 3.03
C GLU A 196 -29.53 -9.36 1.61
N SER A 197 -29.69 -8.34 0.76
CA SER A 197 -29.13 -8.35 -0.60
C SER A 197 -27.60 -8.37 -0.60
N SER A 198 -26.97 -7.64 0.32
CA SER A 198 -25.52 -7.63 0.50
C SER A 198 -25.02 -8.97 1.03
N LEU A 199 -25.71 -9.59 2.00
CA LEU A 199 -25.41 -10.94 2.50
C LEU A 199 -25.53 -12.01 1.39
N GLN A 200 -26.62 -11.98 0.64
CA GLN A 200 -26.85 -12.92 -0.46
C GLN A 200 -25.79 -12.77 -1.56
N ARG A 201 -25.46 -11.52 -1.92
CA ARG A 201 -24.41 -11.22 -2.89
C ARG A 201 -23.03 -11.67 -2.39
N PHE A 202 -22.68 -11.33 -1.15
CA PHE A 202 -21.40 -11.70 -0.55
C PHE A 202 -21.21 -13.22 -0.56
N SER A 203 -22.19 -13.97 -0.05
CA SER A 203 -22.15 -15.43 0.01
C SER A 203 -22.10 -16.09 -1.37
N SER A 204 -22.78 -15.52 -2.37
CA SER A 204 -22.77 -16.03 -3.75
C SER A 204 -21.39 -15.96 -4.42
N TYR A 205 -20.57 -14.96 -4.06
CA TYR A 205 -19.26 -14.72 -4.69
C TYR A 205 -18.09 -15.23 -3.85
N PHE A 206 -18.14 -15.12 -2.52
CA PHE A 206 -17.06 -15.53 -1.64
C PHE A 206 -17.25 -16.93 -1.04
N GLY A 207 -18.48 -17.45 -1.02
CA GLY A 207 -18.84 -18.76 -0.45
C GLY A 207 -19.67 -18.64 0.82
N GLU A 208 -20.01 -19.80 1.41
CA GLU A 208 -20.79 -19.86 2.65
C GLU A 208 -20.14 -19.09 3.79
N THR A 209 -20.93 -18.25 4.47
CA THR A 209 -20.44 -17.37 5.54
C THR A 209 -20.22 -18.09 6.87
N SER A 210 -20.86 -19.24 7.03
CA SER A 210 -20.64 -20.17 8.14
C SER A 210 -20.32 -21.56 7.58
N THR A 211 -19.12 -22.06 7.86
CA THR A 211 -18.66 -23.34 7.31
C THR A 211 -17.51 -23.92 8.15
N SER A 212 -17.15 -25.19 7.92
CA SER A 212 -16.01 -25.83 8.58
C SER A 212 -15.04 -26.44 7.56
N LEU A 213 -13.74 -26.34 7.83
CA LEU A 213 -12.68 -26.75 6.92
C LEU A 213 -11.55 -27.46 7.67
N GLU A 214 -11.15 -28.61 7.17
CA GLU A 214 -9.98 -29.34 7.66
C GLU A 214 -8.70 -28.73 7.08
N VAL A 215 -7.79 -28.29 7.96
CA VAL A 215 -6.52 -27.64 7.61
C VAL A 215 -5.45 -28.03 8.61
N GLY A 216 -4.36 -28.66 8.14
CA GLY A 216 -3.22 -29.01 9.00
C GLY A 216 -3.59 -29.91 10.19
N ASN A 217 -4.51 -30.87 10.01
CA ASN A 217 -5.08 -31.70 11.07
C ASN A 217 -5.73 -30.89 12.21
N HIS A 218 -6.33 -29.75 11.85
CA HIS A 218 -7.25 -28.97 12.69
C HIS A 218 -8.55 -28.71 11.94
N THR A 219 -9.65 -28.57 12.68
CA THR A 219 -10.95 -28.17 12.15
C THR A 219 -11.10 -26.65 12.33
N PHE A 220 -11.04 -25.89 11.24
CA PHE A 220 -11.34 -24.47 11.24
C PHE A 220 -12.85 -24.27 11.12
N VAL A 221 -13.43 -23.46 12.00
CA VAL A 221 -14.85 -23.11 12.00
C VAL A 221 -14.96 -21.63 11.67
N LEU A 222 -15.50 -21.29 10.51
CA LEU A 222 -15.84 -19.92 10.14
C LEU A 222 -17.29 -19.71 10.54
N LEU A 223 -17.57 -18.68 11.32
CA LEU A 223 -18.92 -18.43 11.80
C LEU A 223 -19.33 -16.97 11.59
N ASP A 224 -20.44 -16.80 10.87
CA ASP A 224 -21.10 -15.50 10.68
C ASP A 224 -21.86 -15.11 11.95
N THR A 225 -21.11 -14.61 12.92
CA THR A 225 -21.65 -14.14 14.20
C THR A 225 -22.49 -12.87 14.06
N ILE A 226 -22.32 -12.15 12.96
CA ILE A 226 -23.05 -10.93 12.63
C ILE A 226 -24.49 -11.28 12.29
N SER A 227 -24.69 -12.16 11.31
CA SER A 227 -26.02 -12.66 10.94
C SER A 227 -26.66 -13.45 12.08
N LEU A 228 -25.87 -14.18 12.86
CA LEU A 228 -26.36 -14.89 14.05
C LEU A 228 -26.93 -13.93 15.12
N SER A 229 -26.47 -12.68 15.14
CA SER A 229 -26.94 -11.65 16.07
C SER A 229 -28.24 -10.97 15.63
N ASP A 230 -28.82 -11.34 14.48
CA ASP A 230 -30.12 -10.83 14.03
C ASP A 230 -31.28 -11.47 14.81
N LYS A 231 -31.96 -10.65 15.62
CA LYS A 231 -33.09 -11.04 16.46
C LYS A 231 -34.43 -10.76 15.79
N LYS A 232 -34.45 -10.06 14.65
CA LYS A 232 -35.67 -9.62 13.95
C LYS A 232 -35.99 -10.43 12.71
N ASN A 233 -34.99 -10.86 11.95
CA ASN A 233 -35.18 -11.64 10.73
C ASN A 233 -34.65 -13.07 10.89
N PRO A 234 -35.53 -14.05 11.19
CA PRO A 234 -35.14 -15.44 11.30
C PRO A 234 -34.51 -16.01 10.02
N SER A 235 -34.80 -15.46 8.84
CA SER A 235 -34.22 -15.96 7.59
C SER A 235 -32.70 -15.71 7.52
N VAL A 236 -32.23 -14.65 8.19
CA VAL A 236 -30.82 -14.28 8.30
C VAL A 236 -30.15 -15.13 9.39
N SER A 237 -30.67 -15.11 10.61
CA SER A 237 -30.02 -15.78 11.75
C SER A 237 -30.14 -17.31 11.72
N ARG A 238 -31.16 -17.88 11.05
CA ARG A 238 -31.30 -19.34 10.91
C ARG A 238 -30.12 -19.99 10.19
N ILE A 239 -29.49 -19.33 9.21
CA ILE A 239 -28.39 -19.90 8.42
C ILE A 239 -27.17 -20.24 9.32
N PRO A 240 -26.55 -19.28 10.03
CA PRO A 240 -25.46 -19.59 10.95
C PRO A 240 -25.93 -20.45 12.13
N MET A 241 -27.19 -20.33 12.56
CA MET A 241 -27.73 -21.15 13.65
C MET A 241 -27.81 -22.63 13.30
N GLU A 242 -28.38 -22.98 12.14
CA GLU A 242 -28.45 -24.36 11.66
C GLU A 242 -27.05 -24.95 11.45
N PHE A 243 -26.10 -24.16 10.96
CA PHE A 243 -24.70 -24.59 10.88
C PHE A 243 -24.15 -24.93 12.27
N LEU A 244 -24.33 -24.04 13.25
CA LEU A 244 -23.81 -24.23 14.60
C LEU A 244 -24.44 -25.45 15.29
N ASP A 245 -25.75 -25.63 15.16
CA ASP A 245 -26.49 -26.76 15.70
C ASP A 245 -25.99 -28.08 15.08
N ASN A 246 -25.91 -28.14 13.74
CA ASN A 246 -25.40 -29.31 13.04
C ASN A 246 -23.94 -29.61 13.39
N PHE A 247 -23.11 -28.57 13.53
CA PHE A 247 -21.72 -28.72 13.92
C PHE A 247 -21.61 -29.30 15.33
N SER A 248 -22.42 -28.83 16.28
CA SER A 248 -22.42 -29.30 17.68
C SER A 248 -22.84 -30.76 17.83
N MET A 249 -23.70 -31.26 16.94
CA MET A 249 -24.12 -32.67 16.91
C MET A 249 -23.08 -33.58 16.21
N GLY A 250 -22.18 -32.99 15.42
CA GLY A 250 -21.14 -33.70 14.69
C GLY A 250 -19.98 -34.14 15.58
N SER A 251 -19.30 -35.21 15.16
CA SER A 251 -18.06 -35.66 15.81
C SER A 251 -16.85 -35.03 15.11
N HIS A 252 -16.12 -34.17 15.84
CA HIS A 252 -14.94 -33.46 15.35
C HIS A 252 -13.70 -33.88 16.16
N PRO A 253 -12.92 -34.88 15.71
CA PRO A 253 -11.83 -35.47 16.49
C PRO A 253 -10.54 -34.64 16.51
N GLN A 254 -10.48 -33.58 15.72
CA GLN A 254 -9.34 -32.67 15.63
C GLN A 254 -9.54 -31.43 16.52
N PRO A 255 -8.47 -30.78 16.98
CA PRO A 255 -8.56 -29.51 17.67
C PRO A 255 -9.23 -28.44 16.78
N LYS A 256 -10.09 -27.62 17.40
CA LYS A 256 -10.95 -26.67 16.69
C LYS A 256 -10.42 -25.25 16.83
N ILE A 257 -10.39 -24.54 15.70
CA ILE A 257 -10.00 -23.13 15.63
C ILE A 257 -11.18 -22.33 15.10
N LEU A 258 -11.72 -21.42 15.90
CA LEU A 258 -12.87 -20.59 15.54
C LEU A 258 -12.41 -19.27 14.91
N LEU A 259 -13.01 -18.89 13.79
CA LEU A 259 -12.80 -17.63 13.11
C LEU A 259 -14.12 -16.85 13.10
N THR A 260 -14.11 -15.64 13.67
CA THR A 260 -15.21 -14.68 13.61
C THR A 260 -14.69 -13.36 13.06
N HIS A 261 -15.58 -12.48 12.60
CA HIS A 261 -15.19 -11.10 12.32
C HIS A 261 -15.27 -10.29 13.62
N VAL A 262 -16.47 -10.10 14.16
CA VAL A 262 -16.64 -9.38 15.44
C VAL A 262 -16.15 -10.25 16.61
N PRO A 263 -15.36 -9.69 17.53
CA PRO A 263 -14.92 -10.35 18.76
C PRO A 263 -16.05 -10.91 19.61
N LEU A 264 -15.78 -11.98 20.38
CA LEU A 264 -16.76 -12.45 21.36
C LEU A 264 -16.82 -11.51 22.57
N TYR A 265 -17.93 -11.60 23.31
CA TYR A 265 -18.15 -10.82 24.52
C TYR A 265 -16.98 -10.91 25.49
N ARG A 266 -16.58 -9.77 26.05
CA ARG A 266 -15.48 -9.66 27.01
C ARG A 266 -15.75 -8.57 28.05
N ASN A 267 -15.19 -8.74 29.24
CA ASN A 267 -15.17 -7.70 30.25
C ASN A 267 -13.91 -6.84 30.09
N ALA A 268 -14.08 -5.65 29.48
CA ALA A 268 -12.98 -4.73 29.19
C ALA A 268 -12.24 -4.19 30.43
N GLU A 269 -12.83 -4.25 31.62
CA GLU A 269 -12.19 -3.81 32.87
C GLU A 269 -11.22 -4.87 33.42
N GLN A 270 -11.52 -6.14 33.20
CA GLN A 270 -10.76 -7.27 33.75
C GLN A 270 -9.80 -7.89 32.71
N GLN A 271 -10.25 -8.00 31.46
CA GLN A 271 -9.53 -8.67 30.39
C GLN A 271 -8.76 -7.64 29.55
N THR A 272 -7.55 -7.31 30.00
CA THR A 272 -6.67 -6.41 29.27
C THR A 272 -6.04 -7.14 28.08
N CYS A 273 -6.07 -6.51 26.90
CA CYS A 273 -5.61 -7.02 25.60
C CYS A 273 -4.12 -7.41 25.44
N GLY A 274 -3.33 -7.37 26.52
CA GLY A 274 -1.89 -7.63 26.50
C GLY A 274 -1.04 -6.48 25.93
N GLU A 275 0.29 -6.69 25.92
CA GLU A 275 1.28 -5.65 25.61
C GLU A 275 1.37 -5.26 24.13
N LEU A 276 0.93 -6.15 23.24
CA LEU A 276 1.01 -5.96 21.79
C LEU A 276 -0.05 -5.00 21.24
N ARG A 277 -1.06 -4.62 22.04
CA ARG A 277 -2.03 -3.57 21.70
C ARG A 277 -1.36 -2.20 21.62
N GLU A 278 -1.61 -1.47 20.53
CA GLU A 278 -1.11 -0.09 20.38
C GLU A 278 -1.88 0.90 21.26
N SER A 279 -3.20 0.78 21.28
CA SER A 279 -4.07 1.62 22.09
C SER A 279 -3.81 1.39 23.58
N LYS A 280 -3.74 2.50 24.34
CA LYS A 280 -3.64 2.50 25.81
C LYS A 280 -4.99 2.64 26.49
N LYS A 281 -6.07 2.80 25.72
CA LYS A 281 -7.43 2.82 26.24
C LYS A 281 -7.91 1.38 26.44
N PRO A 282 -8.77 1.12 27.43
CA PRO A 282 -9.49 -0.13 27.55
C PRO A 282 -10.20 -0.50 26.24
N PHE A 283 -10.46 -1.79 26.04
CA PHE A 283 -11.19 -2.27 24.87
C PHE A 283 -12.59 -1.60 24.83
N PRO A 284 -13.00 -1.01 23.70
CA PRO A 284 -14.29 -0.34 23.63
C PRO A 284 -15.42 -1.37 23.64
N ILE A 285 -16.40 -1.19 24.53
CA ILE A 285 -17.68 -1.92 24.49
C ILE A 285 -18.73 -0.93 24.02
N GLN A 286 -19.03 -0.95 22.73
CA GLN A 286 -19.88 0.04 22.06
C GLN A 286 -20.78 -0.65 21.03
N SER A 287 -21.96 -0.07 20.83
CA SER A 287 -22.93 -0.49 19.81
C SER A 287 -23.52 0.75 19.15
N GLY A 288 -23.79 0.68 17.86
CA GLY A 288 -24.46 1.73 17.10
C GLY A 288 -25.21 1.18 15.90
N GLU A 289 -25.55 2.05 14.96
CA GLU A 289 -26.18 1.64 13.72
C GLU A 289 -25.19 0.82 12.88
N GLN A 290 -25.57 -0.43 12.57
CA GLN A 290 -24.77 -1.37 11.77
C GLN A 290 -23.36 -1.69 12.30
N TYR A 291 -23.09 -1.50 13.58
CA TYR A 291 -21.85 -1.98 14.20
C TYR A 291 -22.01 -2.27 15.70
N GLN A 292 -21.23 -3.24 16.19
CA GLN A 292 -21.05 -3.53 17.60
C GLN A 292 -19.64 -4.11 17.81
N THR A 293 -18.93 -3.65 18.84
CA THR A 293 -17.51 -4.01 19.02
C THR A 293 -17.28 -5.42 19.59
N VAL A 294 -18.35 -6.06 20.08
CA VAL A 294 -18.35 -7.44 20.59
C VAL A 294 -19.70 -8.09 20.34
N ILE A 295 -19.73 -9.40 20.16
CA ILE A 295 -20.97 -10.20 20.14
C ILE A 295 -21.59 -10.24 21.53
N ASP A 296 -22.92 -10.37 21.62
CA ASP A 296 -23.65 -10.49 22.88
C ASP A 296 -23.15 -11.68 23.71
N SER A 297 -23.21 -11.54 25.04
CA SER A 297 -22.71 -12.55 25.99
C SER A 297 -23.39 -13.91 25.83
N GLU A 298 -24.70 -13.94 25.65
CA GLU A 298 -25.48 -15.17 25.48
C GLU A 298 -25.05 -15.93 24.21
N ILE A 299 -25.00 -15.23 23.07
CA ILE A 299 -24.56 -15.80 21.78
C ILE A 299 -23.10 -16.26 21.90
N SER A 300 -22.22 -15.47 22.53
CA SER A 300 -20.82 -15.83 22.75
C SER A 300 -20.67 -17.14 23.53
N GLN A 301 -21.45 -17.31 24.61
CA GLN A 301 -21.44 -18.54 25.41
C GLN A 301 -22.02 -19.74 24.64
N GLN A 302 -23.06 -19.54 23.84
CA GLN A 302 -23.61 -20.57 22.96
C GLN A 302 -22.57 -21.04 21.95
N ILE A 303 -21.86 -20.12 21.29
CA ILE A 303 -20.80 -20.42 20.33
C ILE A 303 -19.66 -21.21 21.00
N LEU A 304 -19.17 -20.73 22.15
CA LEU A 304 -18.08 -21.39 22.88
C LEU A 304 -18.46 -22.82 23.30
N THR A 305 -19.70 -23.02 23.77
CA THR A 305 -20.18 -24.34 24.21
C THR A 305 -20.42 -25.30 23.04
N ALA A 306 -20.93 -24.79 21.91
CA ALA A 306 -21.20 -25.57 20.71
C ALA A 306 -19.91 -25.96 19.97
N VAL A 307 -19.01 -24.99 19.75
CA VAL A 307 -17.77 -25.21 19.00
C VAL A 307 -16.70 -25.84 19.88
N GLN A 308 -16.56 -25.42 21.14
CA GLN A 308 -15.46 -25.79 22.05
C GLN A 308 -14.08 -25.60 21.39
N PRO A 309 -13.73 -24.38 20.98
CA PRO A 309 -12.45 -24.12 20.33
C PRO A 309 -11.30 -24.14 21.34
N GLU A 310 -10.12 -24.53 20.88
CA GLU A 310 -8.86 -24.33 21.63
C GLU A 310 -8.36 -22.89 21.45
N LEU A 311 -8.57 -22.34 20.24
CA LEU A 311 -8.14 -21.02 19.84
C LEU A 311 -9.20 -20.35 18.95
N LEU A 312 -9.35 -19.04 19.11
CA LEU A 312 -10.25 -18.20 18.35
C LEU A 312 -9.51 -17.00 17.78
N PHE A 313 -9.84 -16.61 16.55
CA PHE A 313 -9.39 -15.35 15.96
C PHE A 313 -10.56 -14.48 15.53
N SER A 314 -10.47 -13.19 15.83
CA SER A 314 -11.42 -12.14 15.45
C SER A 314 -10.73 -10.99 14.72
N GLY A 315 -11.50 -10.10 14.09
CA GLY A 315 -11.07 -8.83 13.48
C GLY A 315 -11.78 -7.63 14.13
N ASP A 316 -12.31 -6.69 13.33
CA ASP A 316 -13.18 -5.55 13.70
C ASP A 316 -12.51 -4.43 14.55
N ASP A 317 -11.83 -4.74 15.66
CA ASP A 317 -11.22 -3.70 16.52
C ASP A 317 -9.96 -3.07 15.89
N HIS A 318 -9.47 -3.63 14.78
CA HIS A 318 -8.26 -3.25 14.02
C HIS A 318 -6.94 -3.33 14.79
N ASP A 319 -6.95 -3.40 16.12
CA ASP A 319 -5.77 -3.49 16.97
C ASP A 319 -5.66 -4.87 17.63
N TYR A 320 -4.45 -5.23 18.04
CA TYR A 320 -4.22 -6.53 18.65
C TYR A 320 -4.90 -6.60 20.03
N CYS A 321 -5.57 -7.71 20.30
CA CYS A 321 -6.07 -8.03 21.64
C CYS A 321 -5.99 -9.52 21.90
N ARG A 322 -5.37 -9.93 23.00
CA ARG A 322 -5.34 -11.33 23.43
C ARG A 322 -6.01 -11.48 24.79
N ILE A 323 -7.02 -12.35 24.86
CA ILE A 323 -7.78 -12.64 26.08
C ILE A 323 -8.10 -14.14 26.17
N SER A 324 -8.64 -14.56 27.31
CA SER A 324 -9.13 -15.93 27.52
C SER A 324 -10.58 -15.91 27.95
N HIS A 325 -11.38 -16.77 27.33
CA HIS A 325 -12.79 -16.99 27.64
C HIS A 325 -12.94 -18.22 28.51
N SER A 326 -13.74 -18.13 29.57
CA SER A 326 -14.17 -19.28 30.36
C SER A 326 -15.61 -19.62 30.03
N TYR A 327 -15.92 -20.90 29.80
CA TYR A 327 -17.26 -21.36 29.48
C TYR A 327 -17.54 -22.73 30.11
N PRO A 328 -18.78 -23.00 30.55
CA PRO A 328 -19.15 -24.27 31.14
C PRO A 328 -19.34 -25.35 30.06
N PHE A 329 -18.79 -26.53 30.28
CA PHE A 329 -19.02 -27.69 29.43
C PHE A 329 -19.09 -28.96 30.29
N HIS A 330 -20.25 -29.63 30.29
CA HIS A 330 -20.48 -30.90 31.01
C HIS A 330 -20.11 -30.86 32.51
N GLY A 331 -20.31 -29.71 33.17
CA GLY A 331 -19.99 -29.52 34.59
C GLY A 331 -18.55 -29.06 34.86
N GLU A 332 -17.70 -28.97 33.84
CA GLU A 332 -16.34 -28.45 33.90
C GLU A 332 -16.25 -27.04 33.31
N THR A 333 -15.27 -26.26 33.74
CA THR A 333 -14.96 -24.97 33.11
C THR A 333 -13.85 -25.16 32.10
N LYS A 334 -14.15 -24.91 30.83
CA LYS A 334 -13.16 -24.90 29.74
C LYS A 334 -12.69 -23.48 29.47
N ILE A 335 -11.48 -23.37 28.93
CA ILE A 335 -10.88 -22.10 28.54
C ILE A 335 -10.60 -22.12 27.04
N ALA A 336 -10.98 -21.04 26.34
CA ALA A 336 -10.61 -20.79 24.95
C ALA A 336 -9.82 -19.47 24.87
N GLU A 337 -8.71 -19.48 24.15
CA GLU A 337 -7.94 -18.26 23.89
C GLU A 337 -8.53 -17.51 22.67
N GLU A 338 -8.74 -16.20 22.79
CA GLU A 338 -9.10 -15.34 21.67
C GLU A 338 -7.97 -14.36 21.36
N ILE A 339 -7.60 -14.27 20.08
CA ILE A 339 -6.73 -13.24 19.53
C ILE A 339 -7.52 -12.42 18.50
N THR A 340 -7.83 -11.18 18.85
CA THR A 340 -8.28 -10.18 17.88
C THR A 340 -7.07 -9.75 17.04
N VAL A 341 -7.13 -10.10 15.76
CA VAL A 341 -6.07 -9.91 14.77
C VAL A 341 -6.04 -8.45 14.37
N LYS A 342 -4.83 -7.91 14.36
CA LYS A 342 -4.57 -6.54 13.94
C LYS A 342 -4.87 -6.36 12.46
N SER A 343 -5.46 -5.23 12.08
CA SER A 343 -5.75 -4.91 10.68
C SER A 343 -4.46 -4.93 9.84
N CYS A 344 -4.57 -5.49 8.65
CA CYS A 344 -3.50 -5.49 7.66
C CYS A 344 -3.48 -4.21 6.80
N ALA A 345 -4.52 -3.37 6.91
CA ALA A 345 -4.67 -2.11 6.20
C ALA A 345 -3.94 -0.96 6.88
N MET A 346 -3.54 0.05 6.11
CA MET A 346 -2.82 1.21 6.65
C MET A 346 -3.71 2.36 7.09
N ASN A 347 -5.00 2.35 6.72
CA ASN A 347 -5.98 3.42 6.95
C ASN A 347 -6.92 3.17 8.15
N MET A 348 -6.59 2.21 9.03
CA MET A 348 -7.48 1.73 10.10
C MET A 348 -7.16 2.24 11.50
N GLY A 349 -6.62 3.47 11.58
CA GLY A 349 -6.39 4.14 12.86
C GLY A 349 -5.23 3.57 13.71
N ILE A 350 -4.54 2.54 13.22
CA ILE A 350 -3.36 1.93 13.83
C ILE A 350 -2.06 2.39 13.15
N ASN A 351 -0.94 2.44 13.90
CA ASN A 351 0.34 2.91 13.35
C ASN A 351 1.14 1.78 12.70
N ARG A 352 0.93 0.52 13.12
CA ARG A 352 1.72 -0.63 12.67
C ARG A 352 0.84 -1.79 12.23
N PRO A 353 0.32 -1.77 10.99
CA PRO A 353 -0.46 -2.88 10.45
C PRO A 353 0.28 -4.21 10.57
N ALA A 354 -0.45 -5.30 10.71
CA ALA A 354 0.14 -6.63 10.88
C ALA A 354 -0.79 -7.71 10.32
N ILE A 355 -0.28 -8.94 10.28
CA ILE A 355 -1.06 -10.16 10.06
C ILE A 355 -0.73 -11.14 11.18
N GLN A 356 -1.65 -12.06 11.46
CA GLN A 356 -1.39 -13.13 12.42
C GLN A 356 -0.91 -14.38 11.67
N LEU A 357 0.25 -14.91 12.06
CA LEU A 357 0.79 -16.15 11.54
C LEU A 357 0.46 -17.28 12.52
N LEU A 358 0.06 -18.42 11.99
CA LEU A 358 -0.31 -19.59 12.75
C LEU A 358 0.37 -20.82 12.15
N SER A 359 1.15 -21.50 12.98
CA SER A 359 1.86 -22.73 12.64
C SER A 359 1.17 -23.88 13.35
N LEU A 360 0.76 -24.89 12.59
CA LEU A 360 -0.01 -26.02 13.08
C LEU A 360 0.81 -27.29 12.95
N TYR A 361 0.90 -28.06 14.04
CA TYR A 361 1.55 -29.36 14.03
C TYR A 361 0.77 -30.32 14.91
N ASN A 362 0.05 -31.23 14.26
CA ASN A 362 -0.77 -32.25 14.91
C ASN A 362 -0.62 -33.60 14.18
N PRO A 363 0.52 -34.30 14.33
CA PRO A 363 0.74 -35.57 13.67
C PRO A 363 -0.20 -36.64 14.24
N SER A 364 -0.84 -37.40 13.35
CA SER A 364 -1.82 -38.42 13.72
C SER A 364 -1.23 -39.57 14.57
N ASP A 365 0.08 -39.80 14.46
CA ASP A 365 0.81 -40.86 15.16
C ASP A 365 1.09 -40.57 16.65
N LEU A 366 0.96 -39.31 17.11
CA LEU A 366 1.10 -38.99 18.54
C LEU A 366 -0.06 -39.56 19.36
N LYS A 367 -1.24 -39.77 18.76
CA LYS A 367 -2.40 -40.39 19.43
C LYS A 367 -2.22 -41.90 19.66
N THR A 368 -1.37 -42.57 18.87
CA THR A 368 -1.13 -44.02 18.96
C THR A 368 0.11 -44.39 19.79
N VAL A 369 1.09 -43.49 19.93
CA VAL A 369 2.33 -43.74 20.70
C VAL A 369 2.19 -43.39 22.19
N ASN A 370 1.39 -42.38 22.54
CA ASN A 370 1.29 -41.85 23.91
C ASN A 370 -0.01 -42.24 24.63
N ALA A 371 -0.47 -43.48 24.49
CA ALA A 371 -1.62 -44.01 25.23
C ALA A 371 -1.36 -44.19 26.76
N GLY A 372 -0.33 -43.54 27.32
CA GLY A 372 0.06 -43.65 28.72
C GLY A 372 0.88 -42.47 29.29
N GLU A 373 1.20 -41.44 28.49
CA GLU A 373 1.86 -40.23 28.98
C GLU A 373 1.09 -38.99 28.50
N GLU A 374 0.47 -38.31 29.46
CA GLU A 374 -0.34 -37.11 29.33
C GLU A 374 0.55 -35.89 29.03
N TYR A 375 1.23 -35.89 27.88
CA TYR A 375 1.86 -34.68 27.36
C TYR A 375 0.81 -33.90 26.56
N GLU A 376 0.26 -32.87 27.20
CA GLU A 376 -0.55 -31.79 26.60
C GLU A 376 0.32 -30.97 25.62
N SER A 377 0.78 -31.59 24.53
CA SER A 377 1.57 -30.88 23.51
C SER A 377 0.63 -30.00 22.70
N LYS A 378 0.61 -28.71 23.02
CA LYS A 378 -0.08 -27.67 22.24
C LYS A 378 0.17 -27.86 20.74
N THR A 379 -0.90 -28.03 19.95
CA THR A 379 -0.80 -28.37 18.52
C THR A 379 -0.67 -27.16 17.61
N TYR A 380 -0.59 -25.95 18.19
CA TYR A 380 -0.44 -24.70 17.47
C TYR A 380 0.58 -23.76 18.11
N GLN A 381 1.22 -22.94 17.28
CA GLN A 381 2.04 -21.80 17.69
C GLN A 381 1.65 -20.60 16.83
N THR A 382 1.73 -19.38 17.38
CA THR A 382 1.27 -18.19 16.66
C THR A 382 2.16 -16.98 16.93
N GLU A 383 2.36 -16.16 15.91
CA GLU A 383 3.25 -14.99 15.94
C GLU A 383 2.61 -13.81 15.19
N LEU A 384 2.69 -12.62 15.77
CA LEU A 384 2.21 -11.39 15.14
C LEU A 384 3.28 -10.86 14.16
N CYS A 385 2.97 -10.88 12.85
CA CYS A 385 3.89 -10.38 11.84
C CYS A 385 3.54 -8.95 11.42
N TYR A 386 4.36 -7.98 11.84
CA TYR A 386 4.20 -6.59 11.43
C TYR A 386 4.50 -6.36 9.94
N MET A 387 3.60 -5.64 9.28
CA MET A 387 3.81 -5.07 7.97
C MET A 387 4.82 -3.91 8.00
N PRO A 388 5.41 -3.52 6.86
CA PRO A 388 6.24 -2.32 6.78
C PRO A 388 5.49 -1.07 7.25
N ASP A 389 6.18 -0.17 7.95
CA ASP A 389 5.62 1.14 8.34
C ASP A 389 5.04 1.84 7.09
N PRO A 390 3.71 2.04 7.04
CA PRO A 390 3.03 2.51 5.85
C PRO A 390 3.35 3.98 5.53
N TYR A 391 3.71 4.77 6.54
CA TYR A 391 3.95 6.21 6.40
C TYR A 391 5.42 6.55 6.20
N LYS A 392 6.34 5.65 6.53
CA LYS A 392 7.78 5.90 6.40
C LYS A 392 8.21 6.13 4.95
N ALA A 393 7.75 5.30 4.01
CA ALA A 393 8.08 5.47 2.60
C ALA A 393 7.59 6.83 2.08
N ILE A 394 6.34 7.20 2.37
CA ILE A 394 5.72 8.46 1.98
C ILE A 394 6.52 9.66 2.51
N ARG A 395 6.88 9.65 3.81
CA ARG A 395 7.72 10.71 4.41
C ARG A 395 9.08 10.84 3.72
N MET A 396 9.71 9.71 3.38
CA MET A 396 11.01 9.70 2.73
C MET A 396 10.95 10.16 1.28
N TYR A 397 9.88 9.84 0.55
CA TYR A 397 9.64 10.41 -0.78
C TYR A 397 9.43 11.91 -0.71
N LEU A 398 8.68 12.41 0.29
CA LEU A 398 8.52 13.85 0.50
C LEU A 398 9.87 14.53 0.78
N TYR A 399 10.71 13.96 1.66
CA TYR A 399 12.04 14.49 1.91
C TYR A 399 12.94 14.44 0.67
N GLY A 400 12.87 13.37 -0.13
CA GLY A 400 13.57 13.27 -1.41
C GLY A 400 13.14 14.35 -2.41
N LEU A 401 11.85 14.67 -2.47
CA LEU A 401 11.28 15.74 -3.29
C LEU A 401 11.77 17.12 -2.85
N LEU A 402 11.67 17.42 -1.55
CA LEU A 402 12.12 18.69 -1.00
C LEU A 402 13.64 18.88 -1.21
N TRP A 403 14.43 17.83 -0.98
CA TRP A 403 15.87 17.85 -1.24
C TRP A 403 16.18 18.08 -2.72
N SER A 404 15.47 17.40 -3.62
CA SER A 404 15.64 17.57 -5.08
C SER A 404 15.34 19.00 -5.53
N LEU A 405 14.24 19.57 -5.03
CA LEU A 405 13.85 20.96 -5.31
C LEU A 405 14.89 21.94 -4.77
N PHE A 406 15.31 21.76 -3.52
CA PHE A 406 16.36 22.59 -2.92
C PHE A 406 17.68 22.51 -3.68
N PHE A 407 18.09 21.31 -4.12
CA PHE A 407 19.31 21.11 -4.89
C PHE A 407 19.27 21.88 -6.22
N VAL A 408 18.15 21.79 -6.95
CA VAL A 408 17.96 22.51 -8.22
C VAL A 408 17.83 24.03 -8.00
N LEU A 409 17.22 24.47 -6.89
CA LEU A 409 17.17 25.87 -6.47
C LEU A 409 18.58 26.41 -6.19
N TYR A 410 19.37 25.70 -5.39
CA TYR A 410 20.75 26.08 -5.06
C TYR A 410 21.61 26.17 -6.32
N MET A 411 21.50 25.17 -7.20
CA MET A 411 22.16 25.13 -8.50
C MET A 411 21.83 26.36 -9.36
N ASN A 412 20.56 26.79 -9.41
CA ASN A 412 20.12 27.85 -10.32
C ASN A 412 20.27 29.28 -9.77
N PHE A 413 20.07 29.49 -8.47
CA PHE A 413 20.05 30.82 -7.86
C PHE A 413 21.38 31.22 -7.18
N LEU A 414 22.20 30.24 -6.78
CA LEU A 414 23.52 30.46 -6.20
C LEU A 414 24.65 29.74 -6.99
N PRO A 415 24.73 29.92 -8.33
CA PRO A 415 25.60 29.12 -9.19
C PRO A 415 27.10 29.28 -8.91
N LYS A 416 27.56 30.46 -8.46
CA LYS A 416 28.96 30.67 -8.07
C LYS A 416 29.35 29.81 -6.87
N SER A 417 28.50 29.82 -5.83
CA SER A 417 28.69 28.99 -4.64
C SER A 417 28.61 27.51 -4.99
N PHE A 418 27.60 27.14 -5.79
CA PHE A 418 27.40 25.77 -6.27
C PHE A 418 28.61 25.26 -7.06
N ASN A 419 29.13 26.05 -8.00
CA ASN A 419 30.31 25.70 -8.77
C ASN A 419 31.54 25.52 -7.88
N SER A 420 31.75 26.43 -6.92
CA SER A 420 32.91 26.38 -6.02
C SER A 420 32.89 25.17 -5.09
N HIS A 421 31.71 24.76 -4.59
CA HIS A 421 31.61 23.73 -3.55
C HIS A 421 31.16 22.37 -4.08
N VAL A 422 30.15 22.33 -4.94
CA VAL A 422 29.53 21.08 -5.42
C VAL A 422 30.21 20.62 -6.69
N ALA A 423 30.28 21.47 -7.73
CA ALA A 423 30.82 21.06 -9.02
C ALA A 423 32.29 20.62 -8.91
N THR A 424 33.13 21.36 -8.18
CA THR A 424 34.54 20.99 -7.96
C THR A 424 34.73 19.70 -7.15
N ARG A 425 33.85 19.42 -6.17
CA ARG A 425 33.89 18.17 -5.40
C ARG A 425 33.44 16.99 -6.26
N MET A 426 32.37 17.14 -7.02
CA MET A 426 31.88 16.11 -7.93
C MET A 426 32.87 15.81 -9.05
N ASP A 427 33.52 16.84 -9.59
CA ASP A 427 34.59 16.67 -10.57
C ASP A 427 35.71 15.81 -10.00
N ARG A 428 36.19 16.10 -8.78
CA ARG A 428 37.21 15.28 -8.10
C ARG A 428 36.77 13.84 -7.85
N LEU A 429 35.59 13.64 -7.28
CA LEU A 429 35.09 12.30 -6.91
C LEU A 429 34.85 11.42 -8.15
N LEU A 430 34.24 11.95 -9.20
CA LEU A 430 33.81 11.18 -10.36
C LEU A 430 34.87 11.10 -11.47
N SER A 431 35.91 11.95 -11.45
CA SER A 431 37.04 11.83 -12.38
C SER A 431 38.17 10.92 -11.89
N HIS A 432 38.37 10.79 -10.56
CA HIS A 432 39.36 9.84 -10.02
C HIS A 432 38.95 8.37 -10.18
N SER A 433 37.65 8.06 -10.29
CA SER A 433 37.18 6.70 -10.56
C SER A 433 37.52 6.19 -11.97
N GLY A 434 37.93 7.06 -12.91
CA GLY A 434 38.25 6.70 -14.30
C GLY A 434 39.74 6.75 -14.65
N SER A 435 40.63 7.01 -13.68
CA SER A 435 42.06 7.28 -13.91
C SER A 435 42.96 6.22 -13.28
N VAL A 436 42.69 4.93 -13.49
CA VAL A 436 43.68 3.87 -13.18
C VAL A 436 44.58 3.57 -14.40
N ASN A 437 44.20 3.99 -15.61
CA ASN A 437 45.00 3.76 -16.82
C ASN A 437 45.36 5.08 -17.52
N ALA A 438 46.37 5.80 -17.02
CA ALA A 438 47.08 6.78 -17.82
C ALA A 438 48.46 7.10 -17.22
N ALA A 439 49.48 6.48 -17.84
CA ALA A 439 50.85 6.94 -18.04
C ALA A 439 51.65 7.53 -16.86
N LEU A 440 52.76 6.84 -16.57
CA LEU A 440 53.90 7.30 -15.77
C LEU A 440 54.35 8.72 -16.18
N PRO A 441 54.56 9.66 -15.24
CA PRO A 441 55.15 10.94 -15.56
C PRO A 441 56.68 10.83 -15.65
N LEU A 442 57.25 11.24 -16.79
CA LEU A 442 58.67 11.55 -16.92
C LEU A 442 59.00 12.81 -16.08
N PRO A 443 60.17 12.89 -15.43
CA PRO A 443 60.51 14.01 -14.58
C PRO A 443 61.02 15.17 -15.42
N ALA A 444 60.26 16.26 -15.47
CA ALA A 444 60.75 17.55 -15.92
C ALA A 444 60.67 18.56 -14.77
N SER A 445 61.83 19.01 -14.31
CA SER A 445 62.01 20.08 -13.34
C SER A 445 61.63 21.43 -13.94
N VAL A 446 60.53 22.07 -13.51
CA VAL A 446 60.34 23.51 -13.74
C VAL A 446 59.60 24.17 -12.56
N SER A 447 60.11 25.35 -12.24
CA SER A 447 59.81 26.33 -11.21
C SER A 447 58.38 26.47 -10.67
N LYS A 448 58.33 26.77 -9.36
CA LYS A 448 57.19 27.34 -8.64
C LYS A 448 56.82 28.72 -9.22
N SER A 449 56.03 28.75 -10.29
CA SER A 449 55.19 29.91 -10.58
C SER A 449 53.80 29.64 -10.02
N LYS A 450 53.27 30.61 -9.25
CA LYS A 450 51.85 30.66 -8.88
C LYS A 450 51.04 30.91 -10.16
N SER A 451 50.89 29.86 -10.96
CA SER A 451 49.94 29.81 -12.04
C SER A 451 48.54 29.92 -11.42
N LYS A 452 47.88 31.06 -11.68
CA LYS A 452 46.41 31.14 -11.63
C LYS A 452 45.92 29.90 -12.39
N LYS A 453 45.42 28.89 -11.67
CA LYS A 453 44.65 27.81 -12.27
C LYS A 453 43.56 28.50 -13.08
N SER A 454 43.75 28.58 -14.39
CA SER A 454 42.66 28.82 -15.31
C SER A 454 41.63 27.77 -14.92
N SER A 455 40.42 28.22 -14.63
CA SER A 455 39.33 27.32 -14.32
C SER A 455 39.10 26.48 -15.56
N ALA A 456 39.76 25.32 -15.65
CA ALA A 456 39.30 24.25 -16.51
C ALA A 456 37.83 24.07 -16.10
N HIS A 457 36.93 24.51 -16.97
CA HIS A 457 35.50 24.48 -16.69
C HIS A 457 35.16 23.04 -16.38
N SER A 458 34.95 22.74 -15.08
CA SER A 458 34.55 21.41 -14.66
C SER A 458 33.38 20.97 -15.51
N LYS A 459 33.36 19.69 -15.88
CA LYS A 459 32.22 19.08 -16.60
C LYS A 459 30.90 19.28 -15.83
N TYR A 460 30.98 19.51 -14.52
CA TYR A 460 29.87 19.75 -13.62
C TYR A 460 29.53 21.24 -13.43
N SER A 461 30.28 22.16 -14.05
CA SER A 461 30.02 23.61 -13.91
C SER A 461 28.67 24.04 -14.52
N VAL A 462 27.99 24.90 -13.78
CA VAL A 462 26.66 25.43 -14.05
C VAL A 462 26.80 26.88 -14.50
N ASN A 463 25.90 27.33 -15.37
CA ASN A 463 25.95 28.70 -15.87
C ASN A 463 25.69 29.70 -14.74
N GLU A 464 26.50 30.76 -14.64
CA GLU A 464 26.40 31.74 -13.56
C GLU A 464 25.19 32.69 -13.70
N THR A 465 24.52 32.65 -14.85
CA THR A 465 23.33 33.48 -15.09
C THR A 465 22.09 32.87 -14.43
N ARG A 466 21.50 33.61 -13.50
CA ARG A 466 20.21 33.26 -12.87
C ARG A 466 19.07 33.34 -13.89
N SER A 467 18.21 32.32 -13.91
CA SER A 467 17.03 32.31 -14.77
C SER A 467 15.91 31.47 -14.15
N THR A 468 14.76 32.08 -13.91
CA THR A 468 13.56 31.37 -13.39
C THR A 468 13.03 30.37 -14.41
N LYS A 469 13.05 30.72 -15.70
CA LYS A 469 12.69 29.80 -16.80
C LYS A 469 13.61 28.57 -16.83
N GLN A 470 14.90 28.76 -16.53
CA GLN A 470 15.86 27.65 -16.50
C GLN A 470 15.59 26.70 -15.33
N PHE A 471 15.25 27.25 -14.17
CA PHE A 471 14.84 26.49 -13.01
C PHE A 471 13.59 25.64 -13.32
N LEU A 472 12.52 26.26 -13.82
CA LEU A 472 11.27 25.57 -14.12
C LEU A 472 11.45 24.44 -15.14
N VAL A 473 12.27 24.64 -16.18
CA VAL A 473 12.55 23.59 -17.16
C VAL A 473 13.33 22.41 -16.55
N ASN A 474 14.37 22.66 -15.75
CA ASN A 474 15.12 21.56 -15.13
C ASN A 474 14.29 20.81 -14.08
N VAL A 475 13.47 21.52 -13.29
CA VAL A 475 12.53 20.88 -12.34
C VAL A 475 11.48 20.07 -13.09
N GLY A 476 10.87 20.63 -14.15
CA GLY A 476 9.88 19.92 -14.95
C GLY A 476 10.43 18.64 -15.57
N ILE A 477 11.64 18.69 -16.15
CA ILE A 477 12.32 17.50 -16.68
C ILE A 477 12.64 16.50 -15.57
N LEU A 478 13.12 16.97 -14.42
CA LEU A 478 13.42 16.10 -13.29
C LEU A 478 12.17 15.36 -12.80
N LEU A 479 11.07 16.07 -12.54
CA LEU A 479 9.81 15.47 -12.12
C LEU A 479 9.30 14.48 -13.17
N ALA A 480 9.31 14.87 -14.45
CA ALA A 480 8.92 13.99 -15.55
C ALA A 480 9.81 12.73 -15.65
N SER A 481 11.08 12.81 -15.28
CA SER A 481 11.99 11.66 -15.28
C SER A 481 11.79 10.72 -14.09
N VAL A 482 11.34 11.24 -12.94
CA VAL A 482 11.11 10.44 -11.72
C VAL A 482 9.76 9.73 -11.75
N MET A 483 8.73 10.32 -12.38
CA MET A 483 7.40 9.72 -12.47
C MET A 483 7.39 8.28 -13.04
N PRO A 484 8.14 7.95 -14.11
CA PRO A 484 8.25 6.57 -14.60
C PRO A 484 8.75 5.55 -13.57
N ILE A 485 9.57 5.97 -12.61
CA ILE A 485 10.03 5.08 -11.52
C ILE A 485 8.81 4.66 -10.68
N PHE A 486 8.01 5.61 -10.23
CA PHE A 486 6.79 5.33 -9.47
C PHE A 486 5.81 4.48 -10.28
N ILE A 487 5.57 4.83 -11.54
CA ILE A 487 4.69 4.06 -12.43
C ILE A 487 5.16 2.61 -12.52
N TYR A 488 6.46 2.36 -12.74
CA TYR A 488 7.01 1.01 -12.79
C TYR A 488 6.74 0.23 -11.51
N PHE A 489 7.05 0.82 -10.34
CA PHE A 489 6.85 0.15 -9.06
C PHE A 489 5.38 -0.05 -8.69
N TYR A 490 4.48 0.82 -9.13
CA TYR A 490 3.05 0.76 -8.77
C TYR A 490 2.22 -0.07 -9.75
N SER A 491 2.74 -0.37 -10.94
CA SER A 491 2.02 -1.12 -11.97
C SER A 491 2.63 -2.48 -12.32
N ILE A 492 3.96 -2.63 -12.21
CA ILE A 492 4.68 -3.83 -12.67
C ILE A 492 5.26 -4.64 -11.51
N VAL A 493 5.94 -3.97 -10.58
CA VAL A 493 6.57 -4.62 -9.41
C VAL A 493 5.53 -4.91 -8.35
#